data_AF-A0A661ISM3-F1
#
_entry.id   AF-A0A661ISM3-F1
#
_cell.length_a   1.000
_cell.length_b   1.000
_cell.length_c   1.000
_cell.angle_alpha   90.00
_cell.angle_beta   90.00
_cell.angle_gamma   90.00
#
_symmetry.space_group_name_H-M   'P 1'
#
loop_
_entity.id
_entity.type
_entity.pdbx_description
1 polymer ?
#
loop_
_entity_poly.entity_id
_entity_poly.type
_entity_poly.pdbx_seq_one_letter_code
_entity_poly.pdbx_strand_id
1 'polypeptide(L)'
;MTIKAINCYKDKYQSVETECEDDCMQHRILKVILKHDDEKVTKLIQNIRNKALGTNFNSAGSDGRNRTEEEQNIKSLTGFIAENIIHLLLVKYNKKLNKDNLDNIKIELDNSSSSINQIDIRINKSWNISISEKDNLTESIEVRSSFPFKEIGTTVCKTFDVLGAYINDTKICENQKDYYLRLLFELEYKEENFITYEKNGSNKINYNKTTINTLYKDYFDENYLLKKDLVMYFVGGATKEMMNNKSIAYQGTMESDIFNTKEEGSFQKLKLKNSLDAVSLIKRILSVSTNEHLYNK
;
A
#
# COMPACT_ATOMS: atom_id res chain seq x y z
N MET A 1 -17.69 -6.37 -0.19
CA MET A 1 -16.64 -5.51 -0.82
C MET A 1 -17.04 -5.10 -2.22
N THR A 2 -17.04 -3.80 -2.50
CA THR A 2 -17.27 -3.26 -3.86
C THR A 2 -15.96 -2.72 -4.44
N ILE A 3 -15.64 -3.09 -5.69
CA ILE A 3 -14.47 -2.59 -6.42
C ILE A 3 -14.97 -1.86 -7.66
N LYS A 4 -14.59 -0.60 -7.81
CA LYS A 4 -14.87 0.21 -9.01
C LYS A 4 -13.54 0.70 -9.58
N ALA A 5 -13.31 0.48 -10.87
CA ALA A 5 -12.25 1.19 -11.58
C ALA A 5 -12.70 2.63 -11.81
N ILE A 6 -11.83 3.59 -11.52
CA ILE A 6 -12.08 5.00 -11.74
C ILE A 6 -10.93 5.53 -12.59
N ASN A 7 -11.28 6.27 -13.64
CA ASN A 7 -10.29 7.07 -14.36
C ASN A 7 -10.23 8.45 -13.70
N CYS A 8 -9.04 8.81 -13.19
CA CYS A 8 -8.81 10.11 -12.55
C CYS A 8 -9.31 11.28 -13.40
N TYR A 9 -9.25 11.17 -14.73
CA TYR A 9 -9.61 12.28 -15.62
C TYR A 9 -11.09 12.30 -16.00
N LYS A 10 -11.71 11.12 -16.21
CA LYS A 10 -13.06 11.04 -16.80
C LYS A 10 -14.20 11.04 -15.79
N ASP A 11 -13.99 10.49 -14.59
CA ASP A 11 -15.13 10.09 -13.75
C ASP A 11 -15.49 11.07 -12.63
N LYS A 12 -14.72 12.16 -12.43
CA LYS A 12 -15.02 13.19 -11.41
C LYS A 12 -14.54 14.63 -11.65
N TYR A 13 -13.78 14.92 -12.70
CA TYR A 13 -13.17 16.24 -12.91
C TYR A 13 -13.68 16.95 -14.18
N GLN A 14 -14.99 16.91 -14.42
CA GLN A 14 -15.62 17.69 -15.49
C GLN A 14 -15.91 19.17 -15.12
N SER A 15 -15.53 19.64 -13.91
CA SER A 15 -15.84 21.02 -13.51
C SER A 15 -14.87 21.68 -12.53
N VAL A 16 -13.60 21.28 -12.51
CA VAL A 16 -12.57 22.07 -11.82
C VAL A 16 -11.46 22.37 -12.83
N GLU A 17 -11.52 23.56 -13.41
CA GLU A 17 -10.37 24.22 -14.05
C GLU A 17 -9.29 24.44 -12.98
N THR A 18 -8.58 23.38 -12.64
CA THR A 18 -7.25 23.49 -12.06
C THR A 18 -6.32 22.89 -13.09
N GLU A 19 -5.51 23.76 -13.69
CA GLU A 19 -4.32 23.46 -14.47
C GLU A 19 -3.54 22.32 -13.81
N CYS A 20 -3.85 21.09 -14.23
CA CYS A 20 -2.96 19.96 -14.07
C CYS A 20 -2.19 19.90 -15.37
N GLU A 21 -1.27 20.86 -15.55
CA GLU A 21 -0.35 20.88 -16.68
C GLU A 21 0.43 19.55 -16.69
N ASP A 22 0.12 18.75 -17.72
CA ASP A 22 0.88 17.65 -18.33
C ASP A 22 1.36 16.42 -17.53
N ASP A 23 1.37 16.40 -16.19
CA ASP A 23 2.09 15.34 -15.44
C ASP A 23 1.22 14.14 -14.96
N CYS A 24 -0.11 14.19 -15.12
CA CYS A 24 -1.01 13.11 -14.72
C CYS A 24 -1.64 12.42 -15.95
N MET A 25 -0.80 11.74 -16.74
CA MET A 25 -1.23 10.82 -17.81
C MET A 25 -2.34 9.88 -17.33
N GLN A 26 -3.14 9.31 -18.25
CA GLN A 26 -4.31 8.44 -18.00
C GLN A 26 -4.05 7.27 -17.00
N HIS A 27 -3.95 7.58 -15.72
CA HIS A 27 -3.61 6.65 -14.66
C HIS A 27 -4.90 6.03 -14.15
N ARG A 28 -5.01 4.70 -14.24
CA ARG A 28 -6.18 3.96 -13.77
C ARG A 28 -6.03 3.67 -12.29
N ILE A 29 -7.01 4.11 -11.51
CA ILE A 29 -7.07 3.91 -10.06
C ILE A 29 -8.21 2.97 -9.74
N LEU A 30 -8.00 2.04 -8.81
CA LEU A 30 -9.06 1.17 -8.31
C LEU A 30 -9.57 1.70 -6.97
N LYS A 31 -10.84 2.11 -6.93
CA LYS A 31 -11.54 2.44 -5.70
C LYS A 31 -12.13 1.17 -5.09
N VAL A 32 -11.80 0.93 -3.83
CA VAL A 32 -12.28 -0.18 -3.03
C VAL A 32 -13.11 0.37 -1.87
N ILE A 33 -14.30 -0.18 -1.68
CA ILE A 33 -15.20 0.19 -0.57
C ILE A 33 -15.46 -1.07 0.26
N LEU A 34 -15.04 -1.01 1.52
CA LEU A 34 -15.41 -1.95 2.56
C LEU A 34 -16.65 -1.40 3.25
N LYS A 35 -17.78 -2.06 2.99
CA LYS A 35 -19.07 -1.75 3.57
C LYS A 35 -19.13 -2.30 4.99
N HIS A 36 -19.41 -1.45 5.98
CA HIS A 36 -19.39 -1.84 7.39
C HIS A 36 -20.51 -2.83 7.76
N ASP A 37 -21.60 -2.80 7.00
CA ASP A 37 -22.79 -3.66 7.13
C ASP A 37 -22.72 -4.96 6.31
N ASP A 38 -21.64 -5.18 5.54
CA ASP A 38 -21.44 -6.39 4.74
C ASP A 38 -20.83 -7.51 5.59
N GLU A 39 -21.59 -8.58 5.83
CA GLU A 39 -21.16 -9.74 6.63
C GLU A 39 -19.82 -10.34 6.18
N LYS A 40 -19.53 -10.33 4.87
CA LYS A 40 -18.24 -10.83 4.35
C LYS A 40 -17.09 -9.90 4.72
N VAL A 41 -17.35 -8.59 4.75
CA VAL A 41 -16.38 -7.59 5.22
C VAL A 41 -16.17 -7.74 6.72
N THR A 42 -17.22 -7.91 7.51
CA THR A 42 -17.10 -8.15 8.95
C THR A 42 -16.24 -9.37 9.26
N LYS A 43 -16.49 -10.51 8.60
CA LYS A 43 -15.66 -11.72 8.74
C LYS A 43 -14.21 -11.49 8.31
N LEU A 44 -13.98 -10.76 7.22
CA LEU A 44 -12.64 -10.40 6.77
C LEU A 44 -11.90 -9.57 7.82
N ILE A 45 -12.53 -8.52 8.34
CA ILE A 45 -11.94 -7.64 9.36
C ILE A 45 -11.68 -8.40 10.66
N GLN A 46 -12.58 -9.28 11.09
CA GLN A 46 -12.37 -10.15 12.26
C GLN A 46 -11.13 -11.04 12.10
N ASN A 47 -10.98 -11.69 10.94
CA ASN A 47 -9.81 -12.53 10.65
C ASN A 47 -8.51 -11.70 10.66
N ILE A 48 -8.53 -10.52 10.04
CA ILE A 48 -7.39 -9.60 10.02
C ILE A 48 -7.04 -9.15 11.43
N ARG A 49 -8.03 -8.76 12.24
CA ARG A 49 -7.84 -8.34 13.62
C ARG A 49 -7.20 -9.45 14.44
N ASN A 50 -7.68 -10.68 14.34
CA ASN A 50 -7.12 -11.81 15.08
C ASN A 50 -5.65 -12.05 14.69
N LYS A 51 -5.30 -11.87 13.40
CA LYS A 51 -3.90 -11.90 12.95
C LYS A 51 -3.09 -10.74 13.55
N ALA A 52 -3.63 -9.52 13.52
CA ALA A 52 -2.99 -8.34 14.09
C ALA A 52 -2.66 -8.51 15.57
N LEU A 53 -3.63 -8.92 16.38
CA LEU A 53 -3.44 -9.13 17.81
C LEU A 53 -2.50 -10.30 18.14
N GLY A 54 -2.38 -11.28 17.25
CA GLY A 54 -1.48 -12.42 17.40
C GLY A 54 -0.06 -12.22 16.87
N THR A 55 0.24 -11.06 16.25
CA THR A 55 1.56 -10.79 15.64
C THR A 55 2.43 -9.97 16.60
N ASN A 56 3.68 -10.42 16.82
CA ASN A 56 4.64 -9.66 17.60
C ASN A 56 5.26 -8.54 16.75
N PHE A 57 4.82 -7.30 16.99
CA PHE A 57 5.35 -6.12 16.30
C PHE A 57 6.56 -5.53 17.02
N ASN A 58 7.46 -4.93 16.25
CA ASN A 58 8.50 -4.07 16.81
C ASN A 58 7.86 -2.80 17.40
N SER A 59 8.15 -2.52 18.67
CA SER A 59 7.65 -1.33 19.36
C SER A 59 8.19 -0.03 18.76
N ALA A 60 9.38 -0.09 18.14
CA ALA A 60 10.01 1.03 17.48
C ALA A 60 9.40 1.29 16.08
N GLY A 61 9.08 2.56 15.83
CA GLY A 61 8.67 3.06 14.53
C GLY A 61 9.83 3.25 13.56
N SER A 62 9.50 3.41 12.28
CA SER A 62 10.49 3.73 11.24
C SER A 62 11.17 5.09 11.46
N ASP A 63 10.57 5.94 12.29
CA ASP A 63 11.06 7.23 12.77
C ASP A 63 11.74 7.14 14.16
N GLY A 64 11.99 5.92 14.68
CA GLY A 64 12.70 5.67 15.94
C GLY A 64 11.86 5.79 17.22
N ARG A 65 10.56 6.08 17.14
CA ARG A 65 9.67 6.22 18.31
C ARG A 65 9.12 4.89 18.83
N ASN A 66 9.00 4.75 20.15
CA ASN A 66 8.13 3.73 20.73
C ASN A 66 6.66 4.11 20.54
N ARG A 67 5.88 3.23 19.90
CA ARG A 67 4.44 3.40 19.67
C ARG A 67 3.64 2.89 20.88
N THR A 68 2.51 3.53 21.20
CA THR A 68 1.57 2.95 22.17
C THR A 68 0.95 1.67 21.61
N GLU A 69 0.41 0.80 22.47
CA GLU A 69 -0.27 -0.44 22.04
C GLU A 69 -1.43 -0.15 21.08
N GLU A 70 -2.23 0.88 21.35
CA GLU A 70 -3.31 1.34 20.47
C GLU A 70 -2.78 1.79 19.10
N GLU A 71 -1.71 2.59 19.09
CA GLU A 71 -1.08 3.06 17.85
C GLU A 71 -0.51 1.88 17.04
N GLN A 72 0.03 0.87 17.71
CA GLN A 72 0.49 -0.36 17.06
C GLN A 72 -0.68 -1.13 16.47
N ASN A 73 -1.73 -1.38 17.26
CA ASN A 73 -2.89 -2.15 16.84
C ASN A 73 -3.60 -1.54 15.63
N ILE A 74 -3.91 -0.23 15.65
CA ILE A 74 -4.59 0.44 14.52
C ILE A 74 -3.73 0.47 13.27
N LYS A 75 -2.42 0.75 13.40
CA LYS A 75 -1.52 0.76 12.23
C LYS A 75 -1.34 -0.62 11.64
N SER A 76 -1.18 -1.63 12.48
CA SER A 76 -1.05 -3.02 12.05
C SER A 76 -2.34 -3.52 11.41
N LEU A 77 -3.50 -3.21 12.00
CA LEU A 77 -4.81 -3.51 11.42
C LEU A 77 -4.97 -2.91 10.03
N THR A 78 -4.69 -1.62 9.88
CA THR A 78 -4.81 -0.94 8.58
C THR A 78 -3.77 -1.39 7.55
N GLY A 79 -2.56 -1.76 7.98
CA GLY A 79 -1.56 -2.43 7.15
C GLY A 79 -2.09 -3.77 6.61
N PHE A 80 -2.52 -4.66 7.50
CA PHE A 80 -3.07 -5.95 7.08
C PHE A 80 -4.36 -5.84 6.26
N ILE A 81 -5.19 -4.82 6.49
CA ILE A 81 -6.32 -4.51 5.60
C ILE A 81 -5.79 -4.24 4.20
N ALA A 82 -4.80 -3.37 4.03
CA ALA A 82 -4.24 -3.07 2.71
C ALA A 82 -3.68 -4.32 2.01
N GLU A 83 -2.93 -5.16 2.72
CA GLU A 83 -2.40 -6.43 2.20
C GLU A 83 -3.52 -7.36 1.71
N ASN A 84 -4.55 -7.56 2.53
CA ASN A 84 -5.68 -8.42 2.18
C ASN A 84 -6.47 -7.88 0.98
N ILE A 85 -6.63 -6.56 0.86
CA ILE A 85 -7.27 -5.96 -0.31
C ILE A 85 -6.48 -6.22 -1.58
N ILE A 86 -5.16 -6.04 -1.56
CA ILE A 86 -4.31 -6.36 -2.72
C ILE A 86 -4.37 -7.84 -3.05
N HIS A 87 -4.29 -8.72 -2.05
CA HIS A 87 -4.42 -10.17 -2.24
C HIS A 87 -5.73 -10.53 -2.94
N LEU A 88 -6.87 -10.03 -2.45
CA LEU A 88 -8.18 -10.26 -3.04
C LEU A 88 -8.29 -9.71 -4.48
N LEU A 89 -7.68 -8.55 -4.75
CA LEU A 89 -7.61 -7.99 -6.10
C LEU A 89 -6.80 -8.89 -7.02
N LEU A 90 -5.60 -9.31 -6.63
CA LEU A 90 -4.75 -10.18 -7.44
C LEU A 90 -5.42 -11.53 -7.70
N VAL A 91 -6.02 -12.16 -6.69
CA VAL A 91 -6.78 -13.41 -6.86
C VAL A 91 -7.95 -13.24 -7.82
N LYS A 92 -8.71 -12.15 -7.69
CA LYS A 92 -9.85 -11.85 -8.58
C LYS A 92 -9.38 -11.64 -10.03
N TYR A 93 -8.30 -10.90 -10.24
CA TYR A 93 -7.77 -10.67 -11.58
C TYR A 93 -7.10 -11.90 -12.17
N ASN A 94 -6.45 -12.74 -11.36
CA ASN A 94 -5.87 -14.01 -11.81
C ASN A 94 -6.95 -14.94 -12.37
N LYS A 95 -8.08 -15.07 -11.65
CA LYS A 95 -9.28 -15.80 -12.13
C LYS A 95 -9.81 -15.29 -13.47
N LYS A 96 -9.66 -13.99 -13.75
CA LYS A 96 -10.13 -13.38 -14.99
C LYS A 96 -9.12 -13.51 -16.13
N LEU A 97 -7.83 -13.32 -15.86
CA LEU A 97 -6.77 -13.25 -16.87
C LEU A 97 -6.20 -14.63 -17.23
N ASN A 98 -6.12 -15.54 -16.26
CA ASN A 98 -5.48 -16.85 -16.39
C ASN A 98 -6.49 -17.98 -16.16
N LYS A 99 -7.72 -17.83 -16.66
CA LYS A 99 -8.84 -18.76 -16.41
C LYS A 99 -8.49 -20.23 -16.71
N ASP A 100 -7.75 -20.46 -17.79
CA ASP A 100 -7.38 -21.81 -18.26
C ASP A 100 -6.07 -22.32 -17.63
N ASN A 101 -5.39 -21.50 -16.83
CA ASN A 101 -4.06 -21.76 -16.27
C ASN A 101 -3.95 -21.27 -14.82
N LEU A 102 -5.02 -21.43 -14.03
CA LEU A 102 -5.09 -20.86 -12.68
C LEU A 102 -4.00 -21.40 -11.76
N ASP A 103 -3.63 -22.67 -11.92
CA ASP A 103 -2.63 -23.35 -11.12
C ASP A 103 -1.20 -22.87 -11.42
N ASN A 104 -1.00 -22.10 -12.48
CA ASN A 104 0.30 -21.54 -12.83
C ASN A 104 0.69 -20.36 -11.95
N ILE A 105 -0.27 -19.72 -11.26
CA ILE A 105 0.00 -18.58 -10.37
C ILE A 105 -0.67 -18.79 -9.01
N LYS A 106 0.15 -19.05 -7.99
CA LYS A 106 -0.27 -19.12 -6.58
C LYS A 106 0.04 -17.81 -5.88
N ILE A 107 -0.94 -17.25 -5.17
CA ILE A 107 -0.88 -15.93 -4.52
C ILE A 107 -1.13 -16.12 -3.03
N GLU A 108 -0.15 -15.82 -2.21
CA GLU A 108 -0.15 -16.14 -0.77
C GLU A 108 0.12 -14.88 0.06
N LEU A 109 -0.66 -14.67 1.12
CA LEU A 109 -0.33 -13.69 2.17
C LEU A 109 0.74 -14.27 3.09
N ASP A 110 1.59 -13.42 3.67
CA ASP A 110 2.45 -13.91 4.75
C ASP A 110 1.63 -14.45 5.92
N ASN A 111 2.12 -15.51 6.54
CA ASN A 111 1.53 -16.08 7.75
C ASN A 111 2.54 -16.08 8.92
N SER A 112 3.66 -15.35 8.81
CA SER A 112 4.60 -15.22 9.90
C SER A 112 3.94 -14.59 11.14
N SER A 113 4.33 -15.07 12.33
CA SER A 113 3.93 -14.51 13.63
C SER A 113 4.82 -13.34 14.07
N SER A 114 5.78 -12.94 13.24
CA SER A 114 6.72 -11.85 13.46
C SER A 114 6.77 -10.94 12.23
N SER A 115 6.85 -9.64 12.48
CA SER A 115 7.02 -8.62 11.44
C SER A 115 8.47 -8.50 10.93
N ILE A 116 9.41 -9.26 11.48
CA ILE A 116 10.82 -9.22 11.06
C ILE A 116 10.97 -10.04 9.77
N ASN A 117 11.47 -9.42 8.70
CA ASN A 117 11.64 -10.01 7.35
C ASN A 117 10.33 -10.49 6.67
N GLN A 118 9.18 -10.00 7.12
CA GLN A 118 7.88 -10.33 6.53
C GLN A 118 7.84 -9.99 5.03
N ILE A 119 7.15 -10.81 4.24
CA ILE A 119 6.81 -10.57 2.84
C ILE A 119 5.29 -10.53 2.75
N ASP A 120 4.71 -9.32 2.69
CA ASP A 120 3.27 -9.11 2.71
C ASP A 120 2.50 -10.07 1.79
N ILE A 121 2.93 -10.15 0.51
CA ILE A 121 2.36 -11.09 -0.46
C ILE A 121 3.47 -11.77 -1.27
N ARG A 122 3.36 -13.08 -1.42
CA ARG A 122 4.22 -13.93 -2.25
C ARG A 122 3.47 -14.42 -3.49
N ILE A 123 4.10 -14.34 -4.65
CA ILE A 123 3.57 -14.79 -5.94
C ILE A 123 4.46 -15.91 -6.45
N ASN A 124 3.94 -17.12 -6.52
CA ASN A 124 4.66 -18.25 -7.11
C ASN A 124 4.09 -18.51 -8.50
N LYS A 125 4.92 -18.31 -9.52
CA LYS A 125 4.60 -18.52 -10.93
C LYS A 125 5.26 -19.79 -11.40
N SER A 126 4.60 -20.50 -12.30
CA SER A 126 5.16 -21.69 -12.92
C SER A 126 4.68 -21.87 -14.35
N TRP A 127 5.56 -22.35 -15.23
CA TRP A 127 5.26 -22.57 -16.64
C TRP A 127 6.07 -23.73 -17.21
N ASN A 128 5.54 -24.33 -18.27
CA ASN A 128 6.23 -25.39 -18.98
C ASN A 128 7.24 -24.78 -19.96
N ILE A 129 8.51 -25.21 -19.88
CA ILE A 129 9.52 -24.94 -20.91
C ILE A 129 9.36 -25.97 -22.05
N SER A 130 9.06 -27.22 -21.69
CA SER A 130 8.83 -28.32 -22.63
C SER A 130 7.78 -29.29 -22.06
N ILE A 131 7.50 -30.39 -22.78
CA ILE A 131 6.53 -31.41 -22.35
C ILE A 131 6.92 -32.04 -20.99
N SER A 132 8.22 -32.09 -20.67
CA SER A 132 8.75 -32.73 -19.46
C SER A 132 9.44 -31.78 -18.50
N GLU A 133 9.52 -30.49 -18.81
CA GLU A 133 10.29 -29.51 -18.04
C GLU A 133 9.44 -28.31 -17.66
N LYS A 134 9.48 -27.96 -16.37
CA LYS A 134 8.72 -26.88 -15.76
C LYS A 134 9.67 -25.95 -15.01
N ASP A 135 9.50 -24.66 -15.25
CA ASP A 135 10.23 -23.61 -14.55
C ASP A 135 9.32 -22.89 -13.56
N ASN A 136 9.94 -22.23 -12.57
CA ASN A 136 9.22 -21.54 -11.50
C ASN A 136 9.92 -20.25 -11.12
N LEU A 137 9.13 -19.23 -10.79
CA LEU A 137 9.60 -17.94 -10.28
C LEU A 137 8.79 -17.56 -9.05
N THR A 138 9.48 -17.17 -7.97
CA THR A 138 8.84 -16.59 -6.79
C THR A 138 9.16 -15.11 -6.72
N GLU A 139 8.11 -14.28 -6.71
CA GLU A 139 8.20 -12.83 -6.54
C GLU A 139 7.54 -12.42 -5.21
N SER A 140 7.95 -11.26 -4.72
CA SER A 140 7.56 -10.69 -3.45
C SER A 140 7.00 -9.28 -3.63
N ILE A 141 6.00 -8.94 -2.81
CA ILE A 141 5.30 -7.66 -2.87
C ILE A 141 5.36 -6.99 -1.50
N GLU A 142 5.67 -5.69 -1.50
CA GLU A 142 5.51 -4.76 -0.38
C GLU A 142 4.22 -3.94 -0.58
N VAL A 143 3.36 -3.86 0.44
CA VAL A 143 2.10 -3.11 0.42
C VAL A 143 2.12 -2.03 1.50
N ARG A 144 2.10 -0.77 1.08
CA ARG A 144 2.10 0.39 1.99
C ARG A 144 0.70 0.99 2.10
N SER A 145 0.25 1.24 3.32
CA SER A 145 -0.94 2.06 3.61
C SER A 145 -0.57 3.53 3.81
N SER A 146 -1.46 4.45 3.43
CA SER A 146 -1.25 5.89 3.59
C SER A 146 -2.55 6.63 3.75
N PHE A 147 -2.51 7.72 4.52
CA PHE A 147 -3.69 8.44 5.00
C PHE A 147 -3.54 9.93 4.63
N PRO A 148 -3.95 10.32 3.42
CA PRO A 148 -3.84 11.71 2.98
C PRO A 148 -4.83 12.62 3.71
N PHE A 149 -4.33 13.75 4.21
CA PHE A 149 -5.15 14.84 4.78
C PHE A 149 -5.78 15.73 3.70
N LYS A 150 -5.26 15.67 2.48
CA LYS A 150 -5.81 16.37 1.31
C LYS A 150 -6.76 15.43 0.58
N GLU A 151 -7.64 16.02 -0.23
CA GLU A 151 -8.51 15.25 -1.11
C GLU A 151 -7.72 14.31 -2.03
N ILE A 152 -8.28 13.13 -2.29
CA ILE A 152 -7.59 12.05 -3.00
C ILE A 152 -7.05 12.50 -4.36
N GLY A 153 -7.83 13.23 -5.16
CA GLY A 153 -7.34 13.68 -6.47
C GLY A 153 -6.18 14.67 -6.36
N THR A 154 -6.24 15.62 -5.41
CA THR A 154 -5.11 16.51 -5.12
C THR A 154 -3.89 15.71 -4.67
N THR A 155 -4.09 14.72 -3.80
CA THR A 155 -3.00 13.86 -3.33
C THR A 155 -2.34 13.12 -4.48
N VAL A 156 -3.14 12.42 -5.30
CA VAL A 156 -2.67 11.65 -6.45
C VAL A 156 -1.90 12.54 -7.42
N CYS A 157 -2.48 13.66 -7.85
CA CYS A 157 -1.88 14.49 -8.89
C CYS A 157 -0.63 15.25 -8.42
N LYS A 158 -0.58 15.70 -7.15
CA LYS A 158 0.47 16.64 -6.70
C LYS A 158 1.51 16.05 -5.76
N THR A 159 1.17 15.01 -5.00
CA THR A 159 1.99 14.59 -3.85
C THR A 159 2.19 13.09 -3.74
N PHE A 160 1.61 12.30 -4.63
CA PHE A 160 1.70 10.86 -4.57
C PHE A 160 3.03 10.38 -5.13
N ASP A 161 3.73 9.62 -4.30
CA ASP A 161 4.93 8.88 -4.66
C ASP A 161 4.73 7.40 -4.31
N VAL A 162 5.22 6.50 -5.14
CA VAL A 162 5.40 5.10 -4.74
C VAL A 162 6.61 5.03 -3.81
N LEU A 163 6.48 4.29 -2.71
CA LEU A 163 7.52 4.20 -1.68
C LEU A 163 8.23 2.85 -1.77
N GLY A 164 9.54 2.89 -1.96
CA GLY A 164 10.42 1.73 -1.94
C GLY A 164 10.83 1.31 -0.53
N ALA A 165 11.84 0.45 -0.46
CA ALA A 165 12.45 0.00 0.79
C ALA A 165 13.13 1.15 1.53
N TYR A 166 13.10 1.08 2.86
CA TYR A 166 13.86 1.97 3.74
C TYR A 166 15.32 1.52 3.83
N ILE A 167 16.21 2.50 3.81
CA ILE A 167 17.65 2.35 4.06
C ILE A 167 17.93 3.20 5.29
N ASN A 168 17.97 2.58 6.47
CA ASN A 168 18.34 3.27 7.70
C ASN A 168 19.10 2.34 8.66
N ASP A 169 19.88 2.92 9.58
CA ASP A 169 20.72 2.18 10.53
C ASP A 169 19.92 1.41 11.59
N THR A 170 18.59 1.61 11.65
CA THR A 170 17.67 0.92 12.59
C THR A 170 16.99 -0.30 11.94
N LYS A 171 16.79 -0.28 10.62
CA LYS A 171 16.24 -1.34 9.75
C LYS A 171 17.29 -1.65 8.69
N ILE A 172 18.46 -2.10 9.15
CA ILE A 172 19.68 -2.27 8.34
C ILE A 172 19.46 -3.18 7.10
N CYS A 173 18.39 -3.97 7.04
CA CYS A 173 18.11 -4.90 5.93
C CYS A 173 16.61 -5.06 5.64
N GLU A 174 15.84 -4.02 5.27
CA GLU A 174 14.57 -4.30 4.60
C GLU A 174 14.87 -4.96 3.25
N ASN A 175 14.68 -6.29 3.16
CA ASN A 175 14.88 -7.04 1.93
C ASN A 175 14.07 -6.38 0.80
N GLN A 176 14.75 -5.94 -0.26
CA GLN A 176 14.08 -5.35 -1.42
C GLN A 176 13.09 -6.37 -2.01
N LYS A 177 11.85 -5.92 -2.22
CA LYS A 177 10.79 -6.72 -2.85
C LYS A 177 10.75 -6.48 -4.35
N ASP A 178 10.10 -7.38 -5.08
CA ASP A 178 9.97 -7.29 -6.54
C ASP A 178 8.97 -6.20 -6.97
N TYR A 179 7.94 -5.98 -6.13
CA TYR A 179 6.92 -4.94 -6.36
C TYR A 179 6.65 -4.11 -5.10
N TYR A 180 6.42 -2.82 -5.31
CA TYR A 180 6.06 -1.85 -4.27
C TYR A 180 4.71 -1.21 -4.60
N LEU A 181 3.72 -1.44 -3.74
CA LEU A 181 2.34 -1.01 -3.93
C LEU A 181 1.94 -0.04 -2.82
N ARG A 182 1.06 0.92 -3.14
CA ARG A 182 0.57 1.88 -2.15
C ARG A 182 -0.94 2.10 -2.26
N LEU A 183 -1.62 1.99 -1.14
CA LEU A 183 -3.05 2.31 -1.00
C LEU A 183 -3.22 3.62 -0.22
N LEU A 184 -4.18 4.43 -0.67
CA LEU A 184 -4.62 5.64 0.03
C LEU A 184 -5.96 5.36 0.71
N PHE A 185 -6.02 5.54 2.03
CA PHE A 185 -7.24 5.47 2.83
C PHE A 185 -7.88 6.85 2.88
N GLU A 186 -9.10 6.97 2.38
CA GLU A 186 -9.87 8.22 2.41
C GLU A 186 -10.57 8.32 3.77
N LEU A 187 -10.03 9.22 4.62
CA LEU A 187 -10.57 9.50 5.95
C LEU A 187 -11.22 10.88 5.99
N GLU A 188 -12.33 10.99 6.70
CA GLU A 188 -12.93 12.27 7.06
C GLU A 188 -12.29 12.82 8.32
N TYR A 189 -11.41 13.81 8.14
CA TYR A 189 -10.70 14.48 9.22
C TYR A 189 -11.56 15.61 9.80
N LYS A 190 -12.17 15.35 10.96
CA LYS A 190 -12.95 16.34 11.73
C LYS A 190 -12.08 17.08 12.74
N GLU A 191 -12.41 18.34 13.03
CA GLU A 191 -11.60 19.19 13.92
C GLU A 191 -11.47 18.60 15.33
N GLU A 192 -12.51 17.95 15.86
CA GLU A 192 -12.49 17.29 17.16
C GLU A 192 -11.55 16.08 17.24
N ASN A 193 -11.06 15.61 16.10
CA ASN A 193 -10.06 14.55 16.03
C ASN A 193 -8.63 15.08 15.96
N PHE A 194 -8.43 16.39 15.78
CA PHE A 194 -7.10 16.96 15.59
C PHE A 194 -6.31 16.92 16.89
N ILE A 195 -5.16 16.25 16.83
CA ILE A 195 -4.20 16.23 17.92
C ILE A 195 -3.13 17.26 17.58
N THR A 196 -3.05 18.34 18.35
CA THR A 196 -2.07 19.41 18.15
C THR A 196 -0.94 19.37 19.17
N TYR A 197 0.18 19.99 18.84
CA TYR A 197 1.29 20.25 19.74
C TYR A 197 1.86 21.64 19.46
N GLU A 198 2.44 22.27 20.46
CA GLU A 198 3.05 23.59 20.30
C GLU A 198 4.47 23.46 19.74
N LYS A 199 4.80 24.26 18.72
CA LYS A 199 6.15 24.40 18.16
C LYS A 199 6.38 25.86 17.75
N ASN A 200 7.43 26.47 18.28
CA ASN A 200 7.83 27.85 18.00
C ASN A 200 6.68 28.86 18.22
N GLY A 201 5.92 28.73 19.30
CA GLY A 201 4.77 29.59 19.61
C GLY A 201 3.56 29.40 18.69
N SER A 202 3.52 28.32 17.90
CA SER A 202 2.39 27.98 17.02
C SER A 202 1.91 26.56 17.26
N ASN A 203 0.58 26.36 17.26
CA ASN A 203 -0.01 25.02 17.30
C ASN A 203 0.14 24.35 15.93
N LYS A 204 0.78 23.18 15.93
CA LYS A 204 0.95 22.31 14.76
C LYS A 204 0.11 21.05 14.92
N ILE A 205 -0.40 20.53 13.81
CA ILE A 205 -1.14 19.26 13.79
C ILE A 205 -0.14 18.11 13.84
N ASN A 206 -0.35 17.17 14.76
CA ASN A 206 0.29 15.87 14.74
C ASN A 206 -0.51 14.95 13.79
N TYR A 207 -0.13 14.94 12.52
CA TYR A 207 -0.83 14.17 11.48
C TYR A 207 -0.95 12.68 11.82
N ASN A 208 0.11 12.09 12.36
CA ASN A 208 0.10 10.67 12.74
C ASN A 208 -0.93 10.38 13.85
N LYS A 209 -0.88 11.13 14.95
CA LYS A 209 -1.84 10.95 16.05
C LYS A 209 -3.27 11.29 15.63
N THR A 210 -3.44 12.31 14.81
CA THR A 210 -4.75 12.70 14.27
C THR A 210 -5.35 11.59 13.39
N THR A 211 -4.55 10.96 12.52
CA THR A 211 -4.98 9.79 11.73
C THR A 211 -5.42 8.64 12.63
N ILE A 212 -4.62 8.28 13.63
CA ILE A 212 -4.94 7.17 14.55
C ILE A 212 -6.23 7.47 15.32
N ASN A 213 -6.34 8.68 15.86
CA ASN A 213 -7.53 9.15 16.57
C ASN A 213 -8.78 9.14 15.68
N THR A 214 -8.65 9.56 14.41
CA THR A 214 -9.75 9.52 13.42
C THR A 214 -10.18 8.10 13.13
N LEU A 215 -9.23 7.19 12.88
CA LEU A 215 -9.53 5.76 12.65
C LEU A 215 -10.25 5.15 13.84
N TYR A 216 -9.74 5.39 15.06
CA TYR A 216 -10.29 4.84 16.29
C TYR A 216 -11.68 5.40 16.61
N LYS A 217 -11.90 6.71 16.50
CA LYS A 217 -13.18 7.32 16.87
C LYS A 217 -14.27 7.08 15.82
N ASP A 218 -13.93 7.25 14.55
CA ASP A 218 -14.94 7.33 13.48
C ASP A 218 -15.09 6.03 12.67
N TYR A 219 -14.03 5.24 12.52
CA TYR A 219 -14.03 4.09 11.60
C TYR A 219 -14.08 2.74 12.30
N PHE A 220 -13.52 2.61 13.50
CA PHE A 220 -13.47 1.35 14.23
C PHE A 220 -14.19 1.43 15.59
N ASP A 221 -14.84 0.35 16.01
CA ASP A 221 -15.36 0.22 17.38
C ASP A 221 -14.26 -0.26 18.35
N GLU A 222 -14.61 -0.39 19.62
CA GLU A 222 -13.72 -0.90 20.67
C GLU A 222 -13.21 -2.32 20.40
N ASN A 223 -13.87 -3.07 19.52
CA ASN A 223 -13.49 -4.42 19.08
C ASN A 223 -12.74 -4.42 17.75
N TYR A 224 -12.37 -3.24 17.25
CA TYR A 224 -11.69 -3.01 15.96
C TYR A 224 -12.50 -3.49 14.74
N LEU A 225 -13.83 -3.50 14.83
CA LEU A 225 -14.74 -3.73 13.71
C LEU A 225 -15.15 -2.41 13.06
N LEU A 226 -15.49 -2.44 11.78
CA LEU A 226 -15.87 -1.23 11.06
C LEU A 226 -17.21 -0.69 11.57
N LYS A 227 -17.24 0.59 11.97
CA LYS A 227 -18.45 1.37 12.25
C LYS A 227 -18.96 2.14 11.04
N LYS A 228 -18.06 2.39 10.10
CA LYS A 228 -18.30 3.22 8.91
C LYS A 228 -17.63 2.58 7.72
N ASP A 229 -18.21 2.83 6.54
CA ASP A 229 -17.61 2.43 5.29
C ASP A 229 -16.17 2.93 5.18
N LEU A 230 -15.25 2.01 4.91
CA LEU A 230 -13.84 2.34 4.71
C LEU A 230 -13.53 2.36 3.22
N VAL A 231 -13.10 3.53 2.75
CA VAL A 231 -12.81 3.77 1.34
C VAL A 231 -11.31 3.83 1.11
N MET A 232 -10.85 3.08 0.11
CA MET A 232 -9.44 3.02 -0.27
C MET A 232 -9.26 3.18 -1.77
N TYR A 233 -8.11 3.71 -2.16
CA TYR A 233 -7.71 3.88 -3.56
C TYR A 233 -6.38 3.18 -3.77
N PHE A 234 -6.38 2.16 -4.62
CA PHE A 234 -5.15 1.56 -5.14
C PHE A 234 -4.77 2.32 -6.41
N VAL A 235 -3.74 3.15 -6.29
CA VAL A 235 -3.30 4.07 -7.35
C VAL A 235 -2.43 3.35 -8.37
N GLY A 236 -1.57 2.45 -7.90
CA GLY A 236 -0.52 1.83 -8.70
C GLY A 236 0.69 1.49 -7.85
N GLY A 237 1.84 1.38 -8.50
CA GLY A 237 3.07 0.98 -7.85
C GLY A 237 4.25 0.86 -8.82
N ALA A 238 5.33 0.25 -8.36
CA ALA A 238 6.57 0.16 -9.12
C ALA A 238 7.20 -1.22 -8.97
N THR A 239 8.02 -1.61 -9.94
CA THR A 239 8.90 -2.77 -9.81
C THR A 239 10.19 -2.39 -9.09
N LYS A 240 10.92 -3.40 -8.61
CA LYS A 240 12.28 -3.25 -8.08
C LYS A 240 13.23 -2.57 -9.07
N GLU A 241 13.15 -2.94 -10.34
CA GLU A 241 13.97 -2.35 -11.41
C GLU A 241 13.70 -0.85 -11.56
N MET A 242 12.42 -0.45 -11.51
CA MET A 242 12.03 0.95 -11.58
C MET A 242 12.55 1.74 -10.37
N MET A 243 12.51 1.14 -9.17
CA MET A 243 13.05 1.74 -7.94
C MET A 243 14.58 1.88 -7.96
N ASN A 244 15.29 0.93 -8.58
CA ASN A 244 16.74 0.97 -8.71
C ASN A 244 17.24 1.85 -9.87
N ASN A 245 16.34 2.30 -10.76
CA ASN A 245 16.70 3.17 -11.87
C ASN A 245 16.85 4.63 -11.41
N LYS A 246 18.11 5.08 -11.29
CA LYS A 246 18.48 6.43 -10.86
C LYS A 246 17.99 7.56 -11.78
N SER A 247 17.55 7.27 -13.02
CA SER A 247 17.02 8.31 -13.91
C SER A 247 15.55 8.66 -13.62
N ILE A 248 14.83 7.79 -12.90
CA ILE A 248 13.40 7.97 -12.60
C ILE A 248 13.08 7.94 -11.11
N ALA A 249 13.89 7.22 -10.31
CA ALA A 249 13.76 7.14 -8.86
C ALA A 249 14.67 8.15 -8.16
N TYR A 250 14.23 8.62 -7.00
CA TYR A 250 14.95 9.59 -6.18
C TYR A 250 14.87 9.22 -4.69
N GLN A 251 15.76 9.78 -3.89
CA GLN A 251 15.78 9.54 -2.44
C GLN A 251 14.82 10.48 -1.72
N GLY A 252 14.08 9.94 -0.76
CA GLY A 252 13.36 10.70 0.25
C GLY A 252 14.00 10.53 1.62
N THR A 253 13.80 11.51 2.49
CA THR A 253 14.24 11.51 3.89
C THR A 253 13.07 11.15 4.81
N MET A 254 13.36 10.41 5.87
CA MET A 254 12.43 10.21 6.99
C MET A 254 12.57 11.36 7.98
N GLU A 255 12.15 12.56 7.57
CA GLU A 255 12.07 13.68 8.49
C GLU A 255 10.88 13.50 9.43
N SER A 256 11.12 13.64 10.72
CA SER A 256 10.04 13.96 11.65
C SER A 256 10.45 15.13 12.53
N ASP A 257 9.53 16.07 12.66
CA ASP A 257 9.70 17.32 13.40
C ASP A 257 10.00 17.15 14.89
N ILE A 258 9.84 15.93 15.42
CA ILE A 258 9.88 15.59 16.85
C ILE A 258 10.87 14.44 17.12
N PHE A 259 11.12 13.57 16.15
CA PHE A 259 11.97 12.37 16.25
C PHE A 259 12.69 12.13 14.91
N ASN A 260 13.94 11.67 14.94
CA ASN A 260 14.83 11.58 13.77
C ASN A 260 15.24 12.94 13.18
N THR A 261 15.69 13.87 14.03
CA THR A 261 16.24 15.17 13.62
C THR A 261 17.62 15.10 12.95
N LYS A 262 18.16 13.89 12.76
CA LYS A 262 19.53 13.63 12.29
C LYS A 262 19.64 13.00 10.90
N GLU A 263 18.53 12.91 10.16
CA GLU A 263 18.52 12.35 8.79
C GLU A 263 18.94 10.87 8.67
N GLU A 264 18.88 10.08 9.75
CA GLU A 264 19.47 8.73 9.77
C GLU A 264 18.67 7.68 8.96
N GLY A 265 17.62 8.08 8.23
CA GLY A 265 16.86 7.19 7.36
C GLY A 265 16.45 7.78 6.02
N SER A 266 16.83 7.07 4.95
CA SER A 266 16.44 7.38 3.58
C SER A 266 15.56 6.27 2.98
N PHE A 267 14.83 6.57 1.93
CA PHE A 267 14.06 5.58 1.19
C PHE A 267 13.88 6.01 -0.27
N GLN A 268 13.84 5.02 -1.16
CA GLN A 268 13.59 5.29 -2.58
C GLN A 268 12.13 5.69 -2.81
N LYS A 269 11.95 6.68 -3.68
CA LYS A 269 10.65 7.19 -4.13
C LYS A 269 10.59 7.19 -5.64
N LEU A 270 9.38 6.99 -6.16
CA LEU A 270 9.08 7.11 -7.58
C LEU A 270 7.85 7.99 -7.77
N LYS A 271 7.96 9.00 -8.65
CA LYS A 271 6.82 9.85 -9.03
C LYS A 271 5.75 9.05 -9.75
N LEU A 272 4.49 9.45 -9.59
CA LEU A 272 3.35 8.83 -10.24
C LEU A 272 3.55 8.66 -11.75
N LYS A 273 4.06 9.68 -12.44
CA LYS A 273 4.32 9.67 -13.89
C LYS A 273 5.30 8.59 -14.36
N ASN A 274 6.19 8.17 -13.46
CA ASN A 274 7.17 7.13 -13.73
C ASN A 274 6.70 5.75 -13.21
N SER A 275 5.55 5.67 -12.54
CA SER A 275 5.02 4.44 -11.95
C SER A 275 4.00 3.73 -12.85
N LEU A 276 3.75 2.45 -12.56
CA LEU A 276 2.70 1.68 -13.21
C LEU A 276 1.34 1.97 -12.56
N ASP A 277 0.32 2.22 -13.39
CA ASP A 277 -1.06 2.30 -12.91
C ASP A 277 -1.54 0.98 -12.31
N ALA A 278 -2.59 1.04 -11.48
CA ALA A 278 -3.10 -0.11 -10.74
C ALA A 278 -3.39 -1.34 -11.63
N VAL A 279 -3.94 -1.13 -12.82
CA VAL A 279 -4.28 -2.23 -13.73
C VAL A 279 -3.05 -2.75 -14.45
N SER A 280 -2.16 -1.87 -14.91
CA SER A 280 -0.89 -2.26 -15.54
C SER A 280 -0.02 -3.07 -14.58
N LEU A 281 0.05 -2.64 -13.32
CA LEU A 281 0.80 -3.33 -12.28
C LEU A 281 0.21 -4.71 -11.97
N ILE A 282 -1.11 -4.83 -11.80
CA ILE A 282 -1.77 -6.13 -11.61
C ILE A 282 -1.46 -7.07 -12.79
N LYS A 283 -1.54 -6.57 -14.03
CA LYS A 283 -1.23 -7.37 -15.21
C LYS A 283 0.22 -7.84 -15.25
N ARG A 284 1.18 -6.98 -14.88
CA ARG A 284 2.60 -7.35 -14.79
C ARG A 284 2.84 -8.39 -13.70
N ILE A 285 2.26 -8.21 -12.52
CA ILE A 285 2.34 -9.18 -11.42
C ILE A 285 1.76 -10.53 -11.84
N LEU A 286 0.67 -10.54 -12.61
CA LEU A 286 -0.01 -11.77 -13.02
C LEU A 286 0.42 -12.29 -14.40
N SER A 287 1.42 -11.67 -15.04
CA SER A 287 1.96 -12.19 -16.30
C SER A 287 2.95 -13.30 -16.00
N VAL A 288 2.77 -14.43 -16.69
CA VAL A 288 3.76 -15.49 -16.78
C VAL A 288 4.56 -15.22 -18.06
N SER A 289 5.78 -14.72 -17.93
CA SER A 289 6.64 -14.43 -19.08
C SER A 289 7.10 -15.74 -19.71
N THR A 290 6.39 -16.26 -20.72
CA THR A 290 6.86 -17.42 -21.48
C THR A 290 8.03 -17.09 -22.43
N ASN A 291 8.38 -15.81 -22.59
CA ASN A 291 9.25 -15.33 -23.67
C ASN A 291 10.56 -14.63 -23.23
N GLU A 292 10.89 -14.53 -21.94
CA GLU A 292 12.15 -13.90 -21.51
C GLU A 292 13.39 -14.82 -21.69
N HIS A 293 13.20 -16.08 -22.11
CA HIS A 293 14.30 -16.96 -22.54
C HIS A 293 14.86 -16.66 -23.94
N LEU A 294 14.26 -15.75 -24.71
CA LEU A 294 14.69 -15.43 -26.08
C LEU A 294 15.60 -14.19 -26.21
N TYR A 295 15.85 -13.43 -25.14
CA TYR A 295 16.64 -12.18 -25.22
C TYR A 295 17.95 -12.17 -24.40
N ASN A 296 18.28 -13.25 -23.69
CA ASN A 296 19.56 -13.39 -22.96
C ASN A 296 20.40 -14.57 -23.48
N LYS A 297 20.42 -14.79 -24.80
CA LYS A 297 21.47 -15.57 -25.48
C LYS A 297 22.27 -14.67 -26.40
#